data_AF-A0A1C6JVM2-F1
#
_entry.id   AF-A0A1C6JVM2-F1
#
_cell.length_a   1.000
_cell.length_b   1.000
_cell.length_c   1.000
_cell.angle_alpha   90.00
_cell.angle_beta   90.00
_cell.angle_gamma   90.00
#
_symmetry.space_group_name_H-M   'P 1'
#
loop_
_entity.id
_entity.type
_entity.pdbx_description
1 polymer ?
#
loop_
_entity_poly.entity_id
_entity_poly.type
_entity_poly.pdbx_seq_one_letter_code
_entity_poly.pdbx_strand_id
1 'polypeptide(L)'
;MSNNKDWRLQKNVEYLKSVDLNPTDGEEIVNNAPHLKQCIFCLDKVMNSPYQRWFVTIDCACCICENCYSDFNEIFEWKTLDGWDIEWKN
;
A
#
# COMPACT_ATOMS: atom_id res chain seq x y z
N MET A 1 10.51 12.86 18.38
CA MET A 1 11.09 11.63 18.96
C MET A 1 10.58 10.48 18.11
N SER A 2 11.40 9.92 17.23
CA SER A 2 11.00 8.83 16.35
C SER A 2 10.87 7.55 17.18
N ASN A 3 9.65 7.03 17.27
CA ASN A 3 9.36 5.73 17.85
C ASN A 3 9.93 4.64 16.93
N ASN A 4 11.24 4.44 16.97
CA ASN A 4 11.97 3.45 16.18
C ASN A 4 11.76 2.01 16.70
N LYS A 5 10.57 1.73 17.24
CA LYS A 5 10.15 0.46 17.86
C LYS A 5 8.96 -0.18 17.15
N ASP A 6 8.36 0.50 16.17
CA ASP A 6 7.28 -0.13 15.41
C ASP A 6 7.87 -1.28 14.58
N TRP A 7 7.42 -2.51 14.86
CA TRP A 7 7.89 -3.72 14.21
C TRP A 7 7.64 -3.69 12.70
N ARG A 8 6.65 -2.91 12.24
CA ARG A 8 6.32 -2.73 10.82
C ARG A 8 7.42 -1.98 10.06
N LEU A 9 8.20 -1.15 10.75
CA LEU A 9 9.30 -0.36 10.18
C LEU A 9 10.67 -1.06 10.26
N GLN A 10 10.74 -2.27 10.84
CA GLN A 10 11.99 -3.05 10.92
C GLN A 10 12.35 -3.76 9.60
N LYS A 11 11.43 -3.77 8.63
CA LYS A 11 11.68 -4.28 7.27
C LYS A 11 12.36 -3.20 6.44
N ASN A 12 13.00 -3.59 5.34
CA ASN A 12 13.53 -2.62 4.38
C ASN A 12 12.36 -1.96 3.61
N VAL A 13 11.82 -0.88 4.17
CA VAL A 13 10.69 -0.11 3.61
C VAL A 13 11.09 1.32 3.25
N GLU A 14 12.35 1.72 3.49
CA GLU A 14 12.82 3.09 3.23
C GLU A 14 12.65 3.52 1.77
N TYR A 15 12.67 2.56 0.85
CA TYR A 15 12.41 2.80 -0.58
C TYR A 15 10.99 3.31 -0.87
N LEU A 16 10.06 3.18 0.07
CA LEU A 16 8.70 3.71 -0.04
C LEU A 16 8.62 5.18 0.37
N LYS A 17 9.72 5.86 0.70
CA LYS A 17 9.67 7.28 1.06
C LYS A 17 9.40 8.15 -0.18
N SER A 18 8.48 9.10 -0.04
CA SER A 18 8.05 10.07 -1.03
C SER A 18 7.53 9.45 -2.33
N VAL A 19 7.01 8.22 -2.26
CA VAL A 19 6.39 7.56 -3.42
C VAL A 19 4.93 7.99 -3.58
N ASP A 20 4.50 8.02 -4.84
CA ASP A 20 3.11 8.21 -5.21
C ASP A 20 2.35 6.87 -5.08
N LEU A 21 1.14 6.95 -4.54
CA LEU A 21 0.28 5.79 -4.30
C LEU A 21 -1.07 5.97 -4.97
N ASN A 22 -1.53 4.93 -5.63
CA ASN A 22 -2.87 4.87 -6.19
C ASN A 22 -3.85 4.27 -5.17
N PRO A 23 -4.94 4.97 -4.81
CA PRO A 23 -6.02 4.40 -4.02
C PRO A 23 -6.80 3.38 -4.85
N THR A 24 -7.15 2.25 -4.25
CA THR A 24 -7.89 1.15 -4.86
C THR A 24 -8.57 0.33 -3.77
N ASP A 25 -9.12 -0.83 -4.12
CA ASP A 25 -9.70 -1.77 -3.18
C ASP A 25 -9.19 -3.21 -3.38
N GLY A 26 -9.61 -4.10 -2.48
CA GLY A 26 -9.16 -5.48 -2.49
C GLY A 26 -9.71 -6.29 -3.67
N GLU A 27 -10.89 -5.94 -4.18
CA GLU A 27 -11.47 -6.57 -5.37
C GLU A 27 -10.65 -6.24 -6.62
N GLU A 28 -10.31 -4.97 -6.83
CA GLU A 28 -9.45 -4.54 -7.93
C GLU A 28 -8.06 -5.18 -7.88
N ILE A 29 -7.43 -5.24 -6.70
CA ILE A 29 -6.12 -5.89 -6.54
C ILE A 29 -6.20 -7.38 -6.88
N VAL A 30 -7.22 -8.10 -6.39
CA VAL A 30 -7.35 -9.54 -6.66
C VAL A 30 -7.52 -9.82 -8.15
N ASN A 31 -8.28 -8.96 -8.84
CA ASN A 31 -8.58 -9.14 -10.26
C ASN A 31 -7.41 -8.75 -11.17
N ASN A 32 -6.65 -7.71 -10.82
CA ASN A 32 -5.66 -7.11 -11.71
C ASN A 32 -4.20 -7.29 -11.26
N ALA A 33 -3.94 -7.57 -9.99
CA ALA A 33 -2.60 -7.75 -9.42
C ALA A 33 -2.57 -8.88 -8.36
N PRO A 34 -2.90 -10.14 -8.73
CA PRO A 34 -3.03 -11.25 -7.78
C PRO A 34 -1.72 -11.64 -7.07
N HIS A 35 -0.58 -11.11 -7.51
CA HIS A 35 0.71 -11.23 -6.80
C HIS A 35 0.76 -10.38 -5.53
N LEU A 36 -0.03 -9.29 -5.45
CA LEU A 36 -0.15 -8.41 -4.28
C LEU A 36 -1.10 -9.03 -3.25
N LYS A 37 -0.59 -9.96 -2.43
CA LYS A 37 -1.41 -10.77 -1.54
C LYS A 37 -1.63 -10.18 -0.15
N GLN A 38 -0.80 -9.23 0.26
CA GLN A 38 -0.76 -8.73 1.63
C GLN A 38 -0.07 -7.37 1.73
N CYS A 39 -0.40 -6.63 2.79
CA CYS A 39 0.25 -5.37 3.13
C CYS A 39 1.75 -5.56 3.39
N ILE A 40 2.58 -4.72 2.77
CA ILE A 40 4.04 -4.76 2.94
C ILE A 40 4.47 -4.56 4.41
N PHE A 41 3.71 -3.75 5.16
CA PHE A 41 3.98 -3.43 6.56
C PHE A 41 3.47 -4.51 7.50
N CYS A 42 2.15 -4.67 7.63
CA CYS A 42 1.52 -5.53 8.65
C CYS A 42 1.25 -6.97 8.21
N LEU A 43 1.40 -7.31 6.92
CA LEU A 43 1.05 -8.63 6.36
C LEU A 43 -0.45 -8.99 6.39
N ASP A 44 -1.33 -8.02 6.67
CA ASP A 44 -2.78 -8.22 6.49
C ASP A 44 -3.07 -8.60 5.04
N LYS A 45 -3.97 -9.56 4.85
CA LYS A 45 -4.25 -10.13 3.54
C LYS A 45 -5.18 -9.26 2.73
N VAL A 46 -4.90 -9.20 1.43
CA VAL A 46 -5.86 -8.69 0.44
C VAL A 46 -6.99 -9.70 0.32
N MET A 47 -8.21 -9.21 0.45
CA MET A 47 -9.46 -9.96 0.32
C MET A 47 -10.18 -9.45 -0.92
N ASN A 48 -10.86 -10.34 -1.65
CA ASN A 48 -11.69 -9.94 -2.78
C ASN A 48 -12.95 -9.22 -2.26
N SER A 49 -12.81 -7.91 -2.00
CA SER A 49 -13.84 -7.08 -1.41
C SER A 49 -13.62 -5.60 -1.78
N PRO A 50 -14.65 -4.92 -2.34
CA PRO A 50 -14.57 -3.49 -2.65
C PRO A 50 -14.61 -2.62 -1.40
N TYR A 51 -14.92 -3.20 -0.23
CA TYR A 51 -14.96 -2.48 1.05
C TYR A 51 -13.61 -2.49 1.77
N GLN A 52 -12.61 -3.19 1.23
CA GLN A 52 -11.26 -3.20 1.79
C GLN A 52 -10.42 -2.17 1.04
N ARG A 53 -10.19 -1.00 1.64
CA ARG A 53 -9.41 0.07 1.00
C ARG A 53 -7.91 -0.23 1.02
N TRP A 54 -7.25 -0.01 -0.11
CA TRP A 54 -5.83 -0.23 -0.31
C TRP A 54 -5.16 0.92 -1.07
N PHE A 55 -3.84 0.94 -0.99
CA PHE A 55 -2.98 1.87 -1.71
C PHE A 55 -1.86 1.08 -2.37
N VAL A 56 -1.65 1.27 -3.66
CA VAL A 56 -0.67 0.52 -4.46
C VAL A 56 0.35 1.48 -5.03
N THR A 57 1.63 1.10 -5.05
CA THR A 57 2.68 1.90 -5.72
C THR A 57 2.42 1.96 -7.22
N ILE A 58 2.81 3.04 -7.89
CA ILE A 58 2.62 3.20 -9.35
C ILE A 58 3.16 1.98 -10.12
N ASP A 59 4.29 1.43 -9.70
CA ASP A 59 4.93 0.30 -10.35
C ASP A 59 4.29 -1.06 -10.06
N CYS A 60 3.23 -1.10 -9.24
CA CYS A 60 2.54 -2.30 -8.75
C CYS A 60 3.44 -3.30 -8.00
N ALA A 61 4.52 -2.81 -7.37
CA ALA A 61 5.45 -3.65 -6.62
C ALA A 61 4.93 -4.08 -5.23
N CYS A 62 4.11 -3.25 -4.58
CA CYS A 62 3.51 -3.58 -3.29
C CYS A 62 2.17 -2.87 -3.05
N CYS A 63 1.41 -3.38 -2.08
CA CYS A 63 0.19 -2.74 -1.57
C CYS A 63 0.28 -2.45 -0.06
N ILE A 64 -0.45 -1.43 0.37
CA ILE A 64 -0.51 -0.90 1.73
C ILE A 64 -1.98 -0.84 2.14
N CYS A 65 -2.34 -1.45 3.28
CA CYS A 65 -3.71 -1.40 3.79
C CYS A 65 -4.03 -0.02 4.37
N GLU A 66 -5.32 0.32 4.47
CA GLU A 66 -5.78 1.61 5.01
C GLU A 66 -5.17 1.97 6.38
N ASN A 67 -5.06 1.01 7.29
CA ASN A 67 -4.48 1.25 8.62
C ASN A 67 -3.00 1.63 8.55
N CYS A 68 -2.20 0.90 7.76
CA CYS A 68 -0.79 1.23 7.61
C CYS A 68 -0.57 2.50 6.79
N TYR A 69 -1.47 2.78 5.84
CA TYR A 69 -1.47 4.06 5.14
C TYR A 69 -1.68 5.21 6.14
N SER A 70 -2.74 5.13 6.96
CA SER A 70 -3.06 6.13 7.98
C SER A 70 -1.93 6.36 8.97
N ASP A 71 -1.27 5.30 9.43
CA ASP A 71 -0.21 5.39 10.43
C ASP A 71 1.09 5.99 9.90
N PHE A 72 1.37 5.80 8.60
CA PHE A 72 2.70 6.04 8.04
C PHE A 72 2.74 7.09 6.93
N ASN A 73 1.60 7.55 6.41
CA ASN A 73 1.52 8.53 5.33
C ASN A 73 2.37 9.78 5.59
N GLU A 74 2.28 10.36 6.79
CA GLU A 74 3.08 11.55 7.13
C GLU A 74 4.58 11.26 7.24
N ILE A 75 4.96 10.09 7.76
CA ILE A 75 6.37 9.71 7.96
C ILE A 75 7.05 9.39 6.63
N PHE A 76 6.32 8.74 5.73
CA PHE A 76 6.79 8.38 4.40
C PHE A 76 6.53 9.47 3.38
N GLU A 77 5.81 10.54 3.73
CA GLU A 77 5.50 11.65 2.84
C GLU A 77 4.81 11.17 1.55
N TRP A 78 3.88 10.20 1.67
CA TRP A 78 3.17 9.67 0.52
C TRP A 78 2.24 10.71 -0.09
N LYS A 79 2.09 10.61 -1.41
CA LYS A 79 1.12 11.40 -2.15
C LYS A 79 0.11 10.45 -2.79
N THR A 80 -1.16 10.64 -2.44
CA THR A 80 -2.25 9.87 -3.04
C THR A 80 -2.59 10.47 -4.40
N LEU A 81 -2.61 9.64 -5.43
CA LEU A 81 -3.15 9.94 -6.75
C LEU A 81 -4.68 9.79 -6.73
N ASP A 82 -5.36 10.18 -7.81
CA ASP A 82 -6.83 10.15 -7.85
C ASP A 82 -7.43 8.75 -8.09
N GLY A 83 -6.57 7.75 -8.33
CA GLY A 83 -6.95 6.35 -8.53
C GLY A 83 -7.29 5.99 -9.98
N TRP A 84 -7.36 6.96 -10.89
CA TRP A 84 -7.62 6.71 -12.31
C TRP A 84 -6.37 6.27 -13.08
N ASP A 85 -5.19 6.49 -12.50
CA ASP A 85 -3.89 6.29 -13.14
C ASP A 85 -3.27 4.89 -12.87
N ILE A 86 -4.04 3.92 -12.39
CA ILE A 86 -3.49 2.57 -12.15
C ILE A 86 -3.28 1.83 -13.46
N GLU A 87 -2.04 1.83 -13.94
CA GLU A 87 -1.59 0.91 -14.98
C GLU A 87 -1.30 -0.47 -14.37
N TRP A 88 -2.32 -1.32 -14.32
CA TRP A 88 -2.18 -2.69 -13.88
C TRP A 88 -1.24 -3.47 -14.83
N LYS A 89 -0.06 -3.83 -14.34
CA LYS A 89 0.91 -4.65 -15.06
C LYS A 89 0.47 -6.13 -15.01
N ASN A 90 -0.26 -6.56 -16.03
CA ASN A 90 -0.59 -7.98 -16.28
C ASN A 90 0.63 -8.78 -16.77
#